data_AF-A0A3D0SVE7-F1
#
_entry.id   AF-A0A3D0SVE7-F1
#
_cell.length_a   1.000
_cell.length_b   1.000
_cell.length_c   1.000
_cell.angle_alpha   90.00
_cell.angle_beta   90.00
_cell.angle_gamma   90.00
#
_symmetry.space_group_name_H-M   'P 1'
#
loop_
_entity.id
_entity.type
_entity.pdbx_description
1 polymer ?
#
loop_
_entity_poly.entity_id
_entity_poly.type
_entity_poly.pdbx_seq_one_letter_code
_entity_poly.pdbx_strand_id
1 'polypeptide(L)'
;FLSETRYQQQTLQGDMETLTNFYMDRGYLRFNVDSTQVAMTPEKDGIYISLNVTEGEQYTISEVELVGEMLGHENYIERVLPLTPGELYNQAEVTYTEEFISKYLGRFGYAYPTVTTVPE
;
A
#
# COMPACT_ATOMS: atom_id res chain seq x y z
N PHE A 1 5.52 -3.48 16.38
CA PHE A 1 4.37 -4.28 16.83
C PHE A 1 4.27 -4.19 18.35
N LEU A 2 3.34 -3.35 18.83
CA LEU A 2 2.93 -3.16 20.23
C LEU A 2 3.97 -2.57 21.21
N SER A 3 4.31 -1.29 21.06
CA SER A 3 5.06 -0.55 22.08
C SER A 3 4.18 0.12 23.15
N GLU A 4 2.86 0.11 23.00
CA GLU A 4 1.92 0.62 24.01
C GLU A 4 0.93 -0.48 24.44
N THR A 5 0.97 -0.85 25.72
CA THR A 5 0.03 -1.80 26.35
C THR A 5 -1.38 -1.21 26.55
N ARG A 6 -1.62 0.03 26.08
CA ARG A 6 -2.92 0.70 26.21
C ARG A 6 -3.69 0.56 24.89
N TYR A 7 -4.82 -0.14 24.94
CA TYR A 7 -5.75 -0.18 23.82
C TYR A 7 -6.21 1.23 23.44
N GLN A 8 -6.00 1.57 22.18
CA GLN A 8 -6.55 2.78 21.55
C GLN A 8 -7.05 2.37 20.17
N GLN A 9 -8.30 2.71 19.86
CA GLN A 9 -8.91 2.37 18.57
C GLN A 9 -8.10 2.92 17.38
N GLN A 10 -7.50 4.10 17.54
CA GLN A 10 -6.67 4.72 16.51
C GLN A 10 -5.36 3.97 16.27
N THR A 11 -4.70 3.50 17.34
CA THR A 11 -3.49 2.67 17.23
C THR A 11 -3.80 1.34 16.54
N LEU A 12 -4.93 0.70 16.88
CA LEU A 12 -5.37 -0.52 16.20
C LEU A 12 -5.57 -0.31 14.70
N GLN A 13 -6.18 0.81 14.30
CA GLN A 13 -6.37 1.12 12.89
C GLN A 13 -5.03 1.30 12.16
N GLY A 14 -4.06 2.00 12.75
CA GLY A 14 -2.72 2.14 12.18
C GLY A 14 -1.94 0.83 12.12
N ASP A 15 -2.11 -0.04 13.12
CA ASP A 15 -1.52 -1.39 13.11
C ASP A 15 -2.15 -2.26 12.00
N MET A 16 -3.45 -2.14 11.75
CA MET A 16 -4.13 -2.83 10.65
C MET A 16 -3.64 -2.34 9.28
N GLU A 17 -3.49 -1.02 9.10
CA GLU A 17 -2.89 -0.46 7.88
C GLU A 17 -1.46 -0.96 7.68
N THR A 18 -0.67 -1.00 8.76
CA THR A 18 0.70 -1.54 8.72
C THR A 18 0.71 -3.01 8.32
N LEU A 19 -0.22 -3.82 8.83
CA LEU A 19 -0.39 -5.22 8.46
C LEU A 19 -0.75 -5.35 6.97
N THR A 20 -1.73 -4.58 6.51
CA THR A 20 -2.15 -4.56 5.10
C THR A 20 -0.97 -4.23 4.18
N ASN A 21 -0.24 -3.15 4.48
CA ASN A 21 0.93 -2.75 3.71
C ASN A 21 2.00 -3.86 3.72
N PHE A 22 2.24 -4.50 4.87
CA PHE A 22 3.22 -5.59 4.96
C PHE A 22 2.92 -6.75 4.01
N TYR A 23 1.64 -7.10 3.82
CA TYR A 23 1.25 -8.14 2.87
C TYR A 23 1.27 -7.63 1.42
N MET A 24 0.77 -6.43 1.16
CA MET A 24 0.77 -5.85 -0.18
C MET A 24 2.20 -5.64 -0.73
N ASP A 25 3.16 -5.32 0.13
CA ASP A 25 4.60 -5.23 -0.21
C ASP A 25 5.22 -6.59 -0.62
N ARG A 26 4.50 -7.70 -0.44
CA ARG A 26 4.97 -9.08 -0.70
C ARG A 26 4.19 -9.78 -1.81
N GLY A 27 3.45 -9.03 -2.62
CA GLY A 27 2.70 -9.55 -3.74
C GLY A 27 1.23 -9.83 -3.45
N TYR A 28 0.74 -9.66 -2.22
CA TYR A 28 -0.65 -9.96 -1.87
C TYR A 28 -1.56 -8.76 -2.20
N LEU A 29 -1.79 -8.52 -3.48
CA LEU A 29 -2.61 -7.42 -3.98
C LEU A 29 -4.04 -7.44 -3.44
N ARG A 30 -4.60 -8.66 -3.25
CA ARG A 30 -5.97 -8.87 -2.76
C ARG A 30 -6.05 -9.10 -1.25
N PHE A 31 -4.99 -8.77 -0.50
CA PHE A 31 -5.01 -8.86 0.94
C PHE A 31 -6.14 -7.98 1.51
N ASN A 32 -6.96 -8.56 2.38
CA ASN A 32 -8.03 -7.82 3.05
C ASN A 32 -8.20 -8.28 4.50
N VAL A 33 -8.57 -7.34 5.38
CA VAL A 33 -8.97 -7.65 6.76
C VAL A 33 -10.50 -7.67 6.81
N ASP A 34 -11.08 -8.86 6.89
CA ASP A 34 -12.53 -9.05 6.76
C ASP A 34 -13.29 -8.60 8.01
N SER A 35 -12.73 -8.83 9.20
CA SER A 35 -13.33 -8.35 10.44
C SER A 35 -12.34 -8.29 11.58
N THR A 36 -12.62 -7.37 12.50
CA THR A 36 -11.88 -7.21 13.74
C THR A 36 -12.82 -7.39 14.92
N GLN A 37 -12.43 -8.25 15.85
CA GLN A 37 -13.20 -8.53 17.05
C GLN A 37 -12.35 -8.16 18.25
N VAL A 38 -12.87 -7.28 19.09
CA VAL A 38 -12.21 -6.87 20.33
C VAL A 38 -13.04 -7.39 21.49
N ALA A 39 -12.44 -8.25 22.31
CA ALA A 39 -13.06 -8.83 23.50
C ALA A 39 -12.26 -8.44 24.75
N MET A 40 -12.95 -8.06 25.81
CA MET A 40 -12.34 -7.78 27.10
C MET A 40 -12.47 -9.01 28.01
N THR A 41 -11.45 -9.30 28.82
CA THR A 41 -11.54 -10.37 29.82
C THR A 41 -12.66 -10.05 30.82
N PRO A 42 -13.34 -11.07 31.37
CA PRO A 42 -14.32 -10.88 32.45
C PRO A 42 -13.73 -10.13 33.65
N GLU A 43 -12.43 -10.35 33.93
CA GLU A 43 -11.66 -9.73 34.99
C GLU A 43 -11.25 -8.27 34.66
N LYS A 44 -11.50 -7.79 33.43
CA LYS A 44 -11.15 -6.46 32.91
C LYS A 44 -9.65 -6.13 32.96
N ASP A 45 -8.82 -7.15 33.04
CA ASP A 45 -7.36 -7.08 33.11
C ASP A 45 -6.67 -7.32 31.76
N GLY A 46 -7.42 -7.76 30.74
CA GLY A 46 -6.89 -8.11 29.42
C GLY A 46 -7.86 -7.78 28.28
N ILE A 47 -7.30 -7.58 27.11
CA ILE A 47 -8.03 -7.35 25.86
C ILE A 47 -7.50 -8.33 24.82
N TYR A 48 -8.41 -9.09 24.20
CA TYR A 48 -8.15 -9.95 23.06
C TYR A 48 -8.58 -9.23 21.79
N ILE A 49 -7.71 -9.24 20.78
CA ILE A 49 -8.00 -8.70 19.46
C ILE A 49 -7.86 -9.85 18.48
N SER A 50 -8.97 -10.27 17.88
CA SER A 50 -9.01 -11.30 16.84
C SER A 50 -9.22 -10.63 15.49
N LEU A 51 -8.27 -10.85 14.58
CA LEU A 51 -8.31 -10.36 13.21
C LEU A 51 -8.63 -11.53 12.29
N ASN A 52 -9.70 -11.42 11.51
CA ASN A 52 -9.96 -12.34 10.41
C ASN A 52 -9.42 -11.68 9.13
N VAL A 53 -8.49 -12.35 8.46
CA VAL A 53 -7.81 -11.84 7.27
C VAL A 53 -7.93 -12.83 6.13
N THR A 54 -8.03 -12.30 4.92
CA THR A 54 -7.94 -13.04 3.67
C THR A 54 -6.68 -12.59 2.96
N GLU A 55 -5.68 -13.47 2.90
CA GLU A 55 -4.38 -13.15 2.29
C GLU A 55 -4.46 -13.05 0.76
N GLY A 56 -5.22 -13.96 0.13
CA GLY A 56 -5.30 -14.05 -1.33
C GLY A 56 -4.07 -14.72 -1.95
N GLU A 57 -3.94 -14.59 -3.27
CA GLU A 57 -2.80 -15.12 -4.03
C GLU A 57 -1.71 -14.05 -4.20
N GLN A 58 -0.49 -14.50 -4.48
CA GLN A 58 0.61 -13.59 -4.84
C GLN A 58 0.49 -13.20 -6.32
N TYR A 59 0.59 -11.90 -6.57
CA TYR A 59 0.58 -11.29 -7.88
C TYR A 59 1.98 -10.82 -8.25
N THR A 60 2.31 -10.98 -9.53
CA THR A 60 3.52 -10.44 -10.15
C THR A 60 3.15 -9.33 -11.11
N ILE A 61 4.04 -8.37 -11.28
CA ILE A 61 3.87 -7.28 -12.23
C ILE A 61 4.01 -7.86 -13.64
N SER A 62 2.97 -7.78 -14.47
CA SER A 62 3.03 -8.24 -15.87
C SER A 62 3.58 -7.18 -16.81
N GLU A 63 3.08 -5.96 -16.66
CA GLU A 63 3.38 -4.82 -17.50
C GLU A 63 3.08 -3.54 -16.70
N VAL A 64 3.74 -2.45 -17.03
CA VAL A 64 3.49 -1.13 -16.45
C VAL A 64 3.17 -0.19 -17.60
N GLU A 65 1.92 0.21 -17.71
CA GLU A 65 1.48 1.19 -18.72
C GLU A 65 1.28 2.56 -18.07
N LEU A 66 1.85 3.58 -18.70
CA LEU A 66 1.73 4.97 -18.28
C LEU A 66 0.72 5.68 -19.18
N VAL A 67 -0.45 6.01 -18.64
CA VAL A 67 -1.53 6.67 -19.38
C VAL A 67 -1.75 8.10 -18.86
N GLY A 68 -1.69 9.09 -19.74
CA GLY A 68 -2.05 10.48 -19.41
C GLY A 68 -1.17 11.54 -20.09
N GLU A 69 -1.27 12.78 -19.62
CA GLU A 69 -0.47 13.90 -20.13
C GLU A 69 0.83 14.04 -19.32
N MET A 70 1.92 13.48 -19.83
CA MET A 70 3.24 13.51 -19.15
C MET A 70 4.26 14.41 -19.89
N LEU A 71 3.78 15.38 -20.68
CA LEU A 71 4.60 16.31 -21.47
C LEU A 71 5.65 15.63 -22.38
N GLY A 72 5.40 14.40 -22.82
CA GLY A 72 6.36 13.62 -23.62
C GLY A 72 7.56 13.07 -22.84
N HIS A 73 7.51 13.09 -21.50
CA HIS A 73 8.52 12.47 -20.63
C HIS A 73 8.20 11.01 -20.27
N GLU A 74 7.18 10.41 -20.87
CA GLU A 74 6.72 9.03 -20.65
C GLU A 74 7.89 8.03 -20.74
N ASN A 75 8.65 8.10 -21.85
CA ASN A 75 9.82 7.25 -22.08
C ASN A 75 10.93 7.40 -21.03
N TYR A 76 11.08 8.58 -20.43
CA TYR A 76 12.07 8.79 -19.38
C TYR A 76 11.57 8.23 -18.06
N ILE A 77 10.30 8.50 -17.73
CA ILE A 77 9.66 8.01 -16.51
C ILE A 77 9.70 6.48 -16.51
N GLU A 78 9.20 5.84 -17.57
CA GLU A 78 9.15 4.38 -17.74
C GLU A 78 10.51 3.70 -17.52
N ARG A 79 11.60 4.30 -17.98
CA ARG A 79 12.97 3.76 -17.81
C ARG A 79 13.55 3.95 -16.41
N VAL A 80 13.01 4.89 -15.64
CA VAL A 80 13.49 5.24 -14.30
C VAL A 80 12.65 4.57 -13.22
N LEU A 81 11.48 4.03 -13.56
CA LEU A 81 10.64 3.32 -12.61
C LEU A 81 11.38 2.08 -12.06
N PRO A 82 11.35 1.86 -10.74
CA PRO A 82 11.93 0.67 -10.12
C PRO A 82 11.06 -0.59 -10.31
N LEU A 83 10.01 -0.54 -11.13
CA LEU A 83 9.05 -1.63 -11.31
C LEU A 83 9.49 -2.52 -12.48
N THR A 84 9.87 -3.77 -12.21
CA THR A 84 10.26 -4.71 -13.25
C THR A 84 9.14 -5.74 -13.52
N PRO A 85 8.76 -5.95 -14.79
CA PRO A 85 7.91 -7.07 -15.16
C PRO A 85 8.50 -8.42 -14.70
N GLY A 86 7.68 -9.23 -14.05
CA GLY A 86 8.02 -10.54 -13.49
C GLY A 86 8.40 -10.52 -12.01
N GLU A 87 8.59 -9.35 -11.39
CA GLU A 87 8.78 -9.24 -9.94
C GLU A 87 7.44 -9.31 -9.19
N LEU A 88 7.50 -9.68 -7.91
CA LEU A 88 6.31 -9.66 -7.05
C LEU A 88 5.81 -8.23 -6.91
N TYR A 89 4.49 -8.07 -6.90
CA TYR A 89 3.88 -6.77 -6.64
C TYR A 89 4.35 -6.21 -5.28
N ASN A 90 4.73 -4.95 -5.26
CA ASN A 90 5.15 -4.26 -4.05
C ASN A 90 4.49 -2.89 -3.96
N GLN A 91 3.58 -2.73 -2.99
CA GLN A 91 2.85 -1.49 -2.76
C GLN A 91 3.79 -0.32 -2.46
N ALA A 92 4.86 -0.52 -1.68
CA ALA A 92 5.83 0.53 -1.40
C ALA A 92 6.54 1.06 -2.66
N GLU A 93 6.84 0.20 -3.63
CA GLU A 93 7.45 0.62 -4.91
C GLU A 93 6.46 1.37 -5.79
N VAL A 94 5.19 0.97 -5.79
CA VAL A 94 4.10 1.67 -6.48
C VAL A 94 3.90 3.06 -5.88
N THR A 95 3.76 3.17 -4.55
CA THR A 95 3.62 4.47 -3.88
C THR A 95 4.84 5.36 -4.08
N TYR A 96 6.05 4.79 -4.05
CA TYR A 96 7.27 5.53 -4.37
C TYR A 96 7.24 6.08 -5.81
N THR A 97 6.77 5.27 -6.76
CA THR A 97 6.62 5.66 -8.16
C THR A 97 5.63 6.80 -8.33
N GLU A 98 4.46 6.72 -7.70
CA GLU A 98 3.45 7.78 -7.72
C GLU A 98 4.01 9.10 -7.18
N GLU A 99 4.70 9.05 -6.03
CA GLU A 99 5.36 10.22 -5.46
C GLU A 99 6.46 10.78 -6.36
N PHE A 100 7.27 9.90 -6.97
CA PHE A 100 8.35 10.29 -7.87
C PHE A 100 7.81 11.04 -9.08
N ILE A 101 6.78 10.49 -9.74
CA ILE A 101 6.11 11.11 -10.90
C ILE A 101 5.48 12.44 -10.49
N SER A 102 4.75 12.47 -9.36
CA SER A 102 4.13 13.68 -8.83
C SER A 102 5.17 14.79 -8.58
N LYS A 103 6.29 14.47 -7.91
CA LYS A 103 7.40 15.41 -7.67
C LYS A 103 8.09 15.84 -8.96
N TYR A 104 8.26 14.92 -9.92
CA TYR A 104 8.87 15.21 -11.21
C TYR A 104 8.02 16.21 -11.99
N LEU A 105 6.73 15.94 -12.19
CA LEU A 105 5.79 16.85 -12.85
C LEU A 105 5.66 18.19 -12.12
N GLY A 106 5.73 18.17 -10.78
CA GLY A 106 5.76 19.38 -9.96
C GLY A 106 6.90 20.34 -10.31
N ARG A 107 8.08 19.80 -10.66
CA ARG A 107 9.23 20.62 -11.11
C ARG A 107 9.01 21.29 -12.46
N PHE A 108 8.10 20.78 -13.29
CA PHE A 108 7.74 21.36 -14.59
C PHE A 108 6.56 22.34 -14.52
N GLY A 109 6.08 22.68 -13.32
CA GLY A 109 5.07 23.73 -13.12
C GLY A 109 3.66 23.21 -12.82
N TYR A 110 3.46 21.90 -12.66
CA TYR A 110 2.17 21.36 -12.21
C TYR A 110 2.05 21.53 -10.69
N ALA A 111 1.12 22.37 -10.25
CA ALA A 111 0.88 22.57 -8.81
C ALA A 111 0.21 21.36 -8.15
N TYR A 112 -0.61 20.59 -8.91
CA TYR A 112 -1.39 19.47 -8.39
C TYR A 112 -1.43 18.29 -9.39
N PRO A 113 -0.28 17.64 -9.68
CA PRO A 113 -0.28 16.43 -10.49
C PRO A 113 -0.97 15.31 -9.72
N THR A 114 -1.99 14.69 -10.34
CA THR A 114 -2.68 13.52 -9.80
C THR A 114 -2.11 12.29 -10.47
N VAL A 115 -1.57 11.37 -9.67
CA VAL A 115 -1.02 10.10 -10.15
C VAL A 115 -1.74 9.01 -9.35
N THR A 116 -2.36 8.07 -10.05
CA THR A 116 -3.10 6.97 -9.45
C THR A 116 -2.76 5.70 -10.18
N THR A 117 -2.41 4.66 -9.43
CA THR A 117 -2.20 3.31 -9.97
C THR A 117 -3.52 2.53 -9.92
N VAL A 118 -3.86 1.88 -11.03
CA VAL A 118 -4.97 0.94 -11.11
C VAL A 118 -4.40 -0.44 -11.45
N PRO A 119 -4.37 -1.38 -10.50
CA PRO A 119 -3.98 -2.75 -10.81
C PRO A 119 -5.14 -3.45 -11.53
N GLU A 120 -4.88 -3.99 -12.72
CA GLU A 120 -5.82 -4.83 -13.49
C GLU A 120 -5.57 -6.33 -13.29
#